data_AF-A0A661ATZ7-F1
#
_entry.id   AF-A0A661ATZ7-F1
#
_cell.length_a   1.000
_cell.length_b   1.000
_cell.length_c   1.000
_cell.angle_alpha   90.00
_cell.angle_beta   90.00
_cell.angle_gamma   90.00
#
_symmetry.space_group_name_H-M   'P 1'
#
loop_
_entity.id
_entity.type
_entity.pdbx_description
1 polymer ?
#
loop_
_entity_poly.entity_id
_entity_poly.type
_entity_poly.pdbx_seq_one_letter_code
_entity_poly.pdbx_strand_id
1 'polypeptide(L)'
;MERGKEKRALGTQELTNQQIITILSDGIFPNIEEEINLTRELKRTYKLRIDTFRVTVSNVAGRVWAVFERVPRKEEVEWEEKNEIDRYLKVLVEKKGSDLHITPGEPPIIRVDGDLVRLTDFPSFTPEDTERMLFGIMEERYKKEFAEHHETDFSYEIKGVARFRVNVYMERRGMGGAFRFIPYKVVTADDLKLPAAVRNLCYLTKGLVLVTGPTGSGKSTTLCALIDLINSTRHDHILTIEDPIEFIHENKKCLVTQREVGTHTKSFARALRAALREDPDVVLIGEMRDLETVKIALETAETGHLVFATLHTTTAATTVDRIIDQFPQGEQEQIRTMLASELKAVISQTLCKRKGGGRVAAMEILIVTPAVSNLIREGKTYQIPSIIQTQRQLGMISMHDALMELVRKGIIEPEEAYLRAPDKSTMYEMLTSAGYSVKLSR
;
A
#
# COMPACT_ATOMS: atom_id res chain seq x y z
N MET A 1 12.43 37.06 5.63
CA MET A 1 12.81 38.14 4.71
C MET A 1 14.31 38.04 4.57
N GLU A 2 14.96 37.72 3.47
CA GLU A 2 14.63 37.60 2.05
C GLU A 2 15.53 36.52 1.41
N ARG A 3 15.22 36.20 0.16
CA ARG A 3 15.68 35.11 -0.71
C ARG A 3 17.20 35.05 -0.94
N GLY A 4 17.69 33.84 -1.24
CA GLY A 4 18.84 33.66 -2.13
C GLY A 4 19.78 32.53 -1.76
N LYS A 5 19.34 31.26 -1.82
CA LYS A 5 20.30 30.14 -1.88
C LYS A 5 20.99 30.20 -3.25
N GLU A 6 22.25 30.67 -3.25
CA GLU A 6 23.16 30.61 -4.38
C GLU A 6 23.24 29.17 -4.92
N LYS A 7 22.72 28.97 -6.13
CA LYS A 7 23.12 27.84 -6.96
C LYS A 7 24.55 28.13 -7.41
N ARG A 8 25.52 27.38 -6.90
CA ARG A 8 26.90 27.39 -7.41
C ARG A 8 26.90 27.20 -8.93
N ALA A 9 27.23 28.25 -9.67
CA ALA A 9 27.47 28.18 -11.11
C ALA A 9 28.82 27.50 -11.34
N LEU A 10 28.81 26.36 -12.03
CA LEU A 10 30.01 25.72 -12.58
C LEU A 10 30.52 26.60 -13.74
N GLY A 11 31.57 27.38 -13.50
CA GLY A 11 32.41 28.07 -14.51
C GLY A 11 31.70 29.13 -15.38
N THR A 12 32.02 30.40 -15.17
CA THR A 12 31.71 31.46 -16.15
C THR A 12 32.95 31.72 -17.00
N GLN A 13 32.84 31.64 -18.32
CA GLN A 13 33.92 31.99 -19.25
C GLN A 13 33.47 33.18 -20.10
N GLU A 14 34.29 34.23 -20.15
CA GLU A 14 34.04 35.36 -21.04
C GLU A 14 34.54 35.04 -22.45
N LEU A 15 33.64 35.13 -23.43
CA LEU A 15 33.91 34.95 -24.85
C LEU A 15 33.31 36.13 -25.61
N THR A 16 33.90 36.46 -26.76
CA THR A 16 33.30 37.46 -27.67
C THR A 16 32.02 36.91 -28.31
N ASN A 17 31.12 37.81 -28.73
CA ASN A 17 29.88 37.41 -29.43
C ASN A 17 30.17 36.47 -30.61
N GLN A 18 31.20 36.75 -31.42
CA GLN A 18 31.54 35.92 -32.57
C GLN A 18 31.97 34.51 -32.16
N GLN A 19 32.74 34.37 -31.09
CA GLN A 19 33.15 33.06 -30.57
C GLN A 19 31.94 32.26 -30.07
N ILE A 20 31.01 32.91 -29.35
CA ILE A 20 29.78 32.26 -28.87
C ILE A 20 28.93 31.79 -30.05
N ILE A 21 28.75 32.65 -31.05
CA ILE A 21 28.00 32.33 -32.26
C ILE A 21 28.62 31.14 -33.00
N THR A 22 29.93 31.14 -33.23
CA THR A 22 30.62 30.04 -33.93
C THR A 22 30.47 28.70 -33.19
N ILE A 23 30.61 28.70 -31.86
CA ILE A 23 30.46 27.48 -31.05
C ILE A 23 29.03 26.94 -31.13
N LEU A 24 28.03 27.83 -31.16
CA LEU A 24 26.62 27.43 -31.15
C LEU A 24 26.12 27.07 -32.55
N SER A 25 26.64 27.70 -33.60
CA SER A 25 26.32 27.36 -34.99
C SER A 25 26.79 25.95 -35.35
N ASP A 26 27.93 25.55 -34.78
CA ASP A 26 28.52 24.24 -35.01
C ASP A 26 27.86 23.17 -34.12
N GLY A 27 26.68 22.72 -34.55
CA GLY A 27 26.01 21.54 -34.00
C GLY A 27 24.87 21.78 -33.01
N ILE A 28 24.54 23.03 -32.66
CA ILE A 28 23.39 23.34 -31.76
C ILE A 28 22.31 24.16 -32.47
N PHE A 29 22.66 25.25 -33.15
CA PHE A 29 21.74 26.17 -33.82
C PHE A 29 22.30 26.59 -35.20
N PRO A 30 21.96 25.86 -36.29
CA PRO A 30 22.56 26.08 -37.61
C PRO A 30 22.47 27.53 -38.14
N ASN A 31 21.43 28.30 -37.77
CA ASN A 31 21.18 29.67 -38.22
C ASN A 31 21.05 30.67 -37.05
N ILE A 32 21.89 30.52 -36.01
CA ILE A 32 21.71 31.27 -34.75
C ILE A 32 21.73 32.80 -34.90
N GLU A 33 22.53 33.35 -35.82
CA GLU A 33 22.64 34.79 -36.03
C GLU A 33 21.32 35.43 -36.52
N GLU A 34 20.62 34.76 -37.44
CA GLU A 34 19.32 35.24 -37.93
C GLU A 34 18.23 35.03 -36.88
N GLU A 35 18.20 33.85 -36.26
CA GLU A 35 17.13 33.49 -35.33
C GLU A 35 17.18 34.29 -34.02
N ILE A 36 18.36 34.55 -33.46
CA ILE A 36 18.48 35.21 -32.15
C ILE A 36 18.11 36.70 -32.21
N ASN A 37 18.33 37.32 -33.38
CA ASN A 37 17.95 38.71 -33.63
C ASN A 37 16.43 38.88 -33.82
N LEU A 38 15.74 37.83 -34.27
CA LEU A 38 14.29 37.84 -34.48
C LEU A 38 13.49 37.58 -33.19
N THR A 39 13.93 36.61 -32.37
CA THR A 39 13.12 36.12 -31.22
C THR A 39 13.61 36.59 -29.85
N ARG A 40 14.76 37.28 -29.77
CA ARG A 40 15.47 37.73 -28.55
C ARG A 40 15.98 36.61 -27.62
N GLU A 41 15.38 35.42 -27.67
CA GLU A 41 15.78 34.24 -26.91
C GLU A 41 15.50 32.95 -27.69
N LEU A 42 16.47 32.04 -27.73
CA LEU A 42 16.40 30.71 -28.35
C LEU A 42 16.69 29.63 -27.32
N LYS A 43 15.97 28.51 -27.40
CA LYS A 43 16.16 27.36 -26.51
C LYS A 43 16.23 26.07 -27.31
N ARG A 44 17.26 25.26 -27.06
CA ARG A 44 17.39 23.93 -27.66
C ARG A 44 18.06 22.95 -26.70
N THR A 45 17.69 21.69 -26.83
CA THR A 45 18.33 20.61 -26.08
C THR A 45 19.44 20.02 -26.93
N TYR A 46 20.64 19.91 -26.36
CA TYR A 46 21.83 19.39 -27.01
C TYR A 46 22.40 18.23 -26.19
N LYS A 47 22.74 17.13 -26.86
CA LYS A 47 23.30 15.94 -26.21
C LYS A 47 24.79 15.88 -26.47
N LEU A 48 25.60 15.91 -25.41
CA LEU A 48 27.05 15.78 -25.48
C LEU A 48 27.45 14.51 -24.72
N ARG A 49 27.84 13.47 -25.46
CA ARG A 49 28.12 12.12 -24.92
C ARG A 49 26.92 11.59 -24.11
N ILE A 50 27.12 11.39 -22.80
CA ILE A 50 26.12 10.83 -21.87
C ILE A 50 25.23 11.90 -21.23
N ASP A 51 25.58 13.18 -21.37
CA ASP A 51 24.87 14.28 -20.73
C ASP A 51 23.98 15.04 -21.71
N THR A 52 22.83 15.46 -21.21
CA THR A 52 21.89 16.29 -21.96
C THR A 52 21.89 17.69 -21.37
N PHE A 53 22.08 18.70 -22.21
CA PHE A 53 22.09 20.10 -21.82
C PHE A 53 20.94 20.83 -22.47
N ARG A 54 20.29 21.71 -21.72
CA ARG A 54 19.40 22.73 -22.26
C ARG A 54 20.24 23.97 -22.47
N VAL A 55 20.37 24.38 -23.73
CA VAL A 55 21.12 25.56 -24.13
C VAL A 55 20.12 26.68 -24.41
N THR A 56 20.24 27.75 -23.65
CA THR A 56 19.44 28.98 -23.83
C THR A 56 20.35 30.07 -24.33
N VAL A 57 20.03 30.69 -25.46
CA VAL A 57 20.81 31.77 -26.05
C VAL A 57 19.94 33.02 -26.12
N SER A 58 20.45 34.15 -25.64
CA SER A 58 19.71 35.41 -25.63
C SER A 58 20.59 36.57 -26.10
N ASN A 59 19.98 37.56 -26.75
CA ASN A 59 20.64 38.81 -27.10
C ASN A 59 20.06 39.94 -26.24
N VAL A 60 20.88 40.47 -25.34
CA VAL A 60 20.49 41.56 -24.44
C VAL A 60 21.40 42.75 -24.71
N ALA A 61 20.83 43.83 -25.23
CA ALA A 61 21.54 45.08 -25.54
C ALA A 61 22.78 44.90 -26.42
N GLY A 62 22.72 43.98 -27.41
CA GLY A 62 23.83 43.73 -28.35
C GLY A 62 24.89 42.76 -27.82
N ARG A 63 24.71 42.19 -26.62
CA ARG A 63 25.56 41.13 -26.07
C ARG A 63 24.82 39.79 -26.13
N VAL A 64 25.51 38.78 -26.66
CA VAL A 64 24.98 37.42 -26.75
C VAL A 64 25.37 36.65 -25.49
N TRP A 65 24.37 36.05 -24.84
CA TRP A 65 24.54 35.19 -23.68
C TRP A 65 24.13 33.77 -24.04
N ALA A 66 24.93 32.78 -23.66
CA ALA A 66 24.61 31.37 -23.81
C ALA A 66 24.69 30.67 -22.45
N VAL A 67 23.57 30.09 -22.01
CA VAL A 67 23.46 29.38 -20.73
C VAL A 67 23.27 27.90 -21.01
N PHE A 68 24.20 27.08 -20.51
CA PHE A 68 24.15 25.63 -20.60
C PHE A 68 23.68 25.07 -19.26
N GLU A 69 22.41 24.69 -19.18
CA GLU A 69 21.88 24.00 -18.01
C GLU A 69 21.96 22.50 -18.24
N ARG A 70 22.74 21.78 -17.43
CA ARG A 70 22.68 20.31 -17.44
C ARG A 70 21.26 19.92 -17.06
N VAL A 71 20.57 19.23 -17.96
CA VAL A 71 19.28 18.62 -17.65
C VAL A 71 19.60 17.42 -16.76
N PRO A 72 19.12 17.40 -15.50
CA PRO A 72 19.31 16.23 -14.65
C PRO A 72 18.76 15.03 -15.42
N ARG A 73 19.55 13.96 -15.54
CA ARG A 73 19.00 12.67 -15.94
C ARG A 73 17.82 12.46 -14.99
N LYS A 74 16.61 12.16 -15.50
CA LYS A 74 15.72 11.32 -14.70
C LYS A 74 16.61 10.17 -14.26
N GLU A 75 16.62 9.82 -12.98
CA GLU A 75 17.24 8.58 -12.53
C GLU A 75 16.51 7.45 -13.26
N GLU A 76 16.93 7.17 -14.49
CA GLU A 76 16.86 5.84 -15.06
C GLU A 76 17.84 5.08 -14.19
N VAL A 77 17.29 4.47 -13.15
CA VAL A 77 17.96 3.43 -12.40
C VAL A 77 18.40 2.43 -13.47
N GLU A 78 19.69 2.35 -13.75
CA GLU A 78 20.23 1.32 -14.63
C GLU A 78 19.99 -0.02 -13.91
N TRP A 79 18.95 -0.71 -14.34
CA TRP A 79 18.53 -1.97 -13.77
C TRP A 79 19.45 -3.08 -14.28
N GLU A 80 19.99 -3.90 -13.38
CA GLU A 80 20.62 -5.15 -13.79
C GLU A 80 19.51 -6.18 -14.07
N GLU A 81 19.28 -6.52 -15.34
CA GLU A 81 18.33 -7.58 -15.71
C GLU A 81 18.93 -8.93 -15.37
N LYS A 82 18.56 -9.48 -14.22
CA LYS A 82 19.04 -10.78 -13.77
C LYS A 82 18.25 -11.92 -14.41
N ASN A 83 16.95 -11.73 -14.59
CA ASN A 83 16.05 -12.73 -15.18
C ASN A 83 15.27 -12.15 -16.37
N GLU A 84 14.94 -13.01 -17.33
CA GLU A 84 14.18 -12.63 -18.54
C GLU A 84 12.84 -11.96 -18.20
N ILE A 85 12.19 -12.38 -17.11
CA ILE A 85 10.89 -11.86 -16.70
C ILE A 85 10.94 -10.41 -16.17
N ASP A 86 12.11 -9.94 -15.74
CA ASP A 86 12.30 -8.61 -15.15
C ASP A 86 11.87 -7.51 -16.12
N ARG A 87 12.08 -7.72 -17.43
CA ARG A 87 11.67 -6.76 -18.47
C ARG A 87 10.15 -6.51 -18.47
N TYR A 88 9.34 -7.55 -18.26
CA TYR A 88 7.88 -7.43 -18.26
C TYR A 88 7.36 -6.83 -16.95
N LEU A 89 8.02 -7.19 -15.84
CA LEU A 89 7.73 -6.62 -14.52
C LEU A 89 8.05 -5.12 -14.47
N LYS A 90 9.10 -4.65 -15.15
CA LYS A 90 9.36 -3.21 -15.30
C LYS A 90 8.26 -2.51 -16.07
N VAL A 91 7.81 -3.07 -17.19
CA VAL A 91 6.72 -2.49 -17.99
C VAL A 91 5.43 -2.39 -17.18
N LEU A 92 5.14 -3.39 -16.33
CA LEU A 92 4.03 -3.34 -15.37
C LEU A 92 4.14 -2.10 -14.47
N VAL A 93 5.31 -1.87 -13.86
CA VAL A 93 5.55 -0.72 -12.97
C VAL A 93 5.46 0.61 -13.71
N GLU A 94 6.08 0.73 -14.90
CA GLU A 94 6.06 1.93 -15.73
C GLU A 94 4.65 2.32 -16.17
N LYS A 95 3.84 1.33 -16.55
CA LYS A 95 2.42 1.52 -16.91
C LYS A 95 1.50 1.61 -15.68
N LYS A 96 2.05 1.61 -14.46
CA LYS A 96 1.31 1.66 -13.19
C LYS A 96 0.23 0.59 -13.07
N GLY A 97 0.49 -0.60 -13.61
CA GLY A 97 -0.42 -1.72 -13.48
C GLY A 97 -0.35 -2.38 -12.10
N SER A 98 -1.44 -3.04 -11.71
CA SER A 98 -1.54 -3.77 -10.44
C SER A 98 -1.04 -5.21 -10.52
N ASP A 99 -1.28 -5.86 -11.66
CA ASP A 99 -0.96 -7.27 -11.86
C ASP A 99 -0.39 -7.51 -13.27
N LEU A 100 0.57 -8.41 -13.43
CA LEU A 100 1.06 -8.96 -14.70
C LEU A 100 0.69 -10.45 -14.77
N HIS A 101 0.19 -10.88 -15.92
CA HIS A 101 -0.10 -12.26 -16.24
C HIS A 101 0.78 -12.71 -17.41
N ILE A 102 1.41 -13.87 -17.23
CA ILE A 102 2.24 -14.55 -18.22
C ILE A 102 1.59 -15.91 -18.47
N THR A 103 1.20 -16.20 -19.71
CA THR A 103 0.52 -17.45 -20.07
C THR A 103 0.84 -17.86 -21.50
N PRO A 104 0.95 -19.16 -21.82
CA PRO A 104 1.27 -19.60 -23.17
C PRO A 104 0.20 -19.19 -24.20
N GLY A 105 0.67 -18.78 -25.38
CA GLY A 105 -0.16 -18.33 -26.51
C GLY A 105 -0.66 -16.89 -26.41
N GLU A 106 -0.38 -16.17 -25.34
CA GLU A 106 -0.74 -14.76 -25.19
C GLU A 106 0.53 -13.89 -25.04
N PRO A 107 0.48 -12.61 -25.44
CA PRO A 107 1.49 -11.63 -25.03
C PRO A 107 1.37 -11.35 -23.52
N PRO A 108 2.33 -10.66 -22.89
CA PRO A 108 2.19 -10.20 -21.52
C PRO A 108 0.90 -9.39 -21.34
N ILE A 109 0.13 -9.71 -20.31
CA ILE A 109 -1.15 -9.05 -20.01
C ILE A 109 -1.00 -8.33 -18.68
N ILE A 110 -1.27 -7.04 -18.63
CA ILE A 110 -1.25 -6.27 -17.38
C ILE A 110 -2.65 -5.84 -16.98
N ARG A 111 -2.89 -5.66 -15.69
CA ARG A 111 -4.10 -5.03 -15.17
C ARG A 111 -3.83 -3.56 -14.88
N VAL A 112 -4.54 -2.64 -15.53
CA VAL A 112 -4.45 -1.19 -15.29
C VAL A 112 -5.85 -0.68 -14.94
N ASP A 113 -5.98 -0.02 -13.79
CA ASP A 113 -7.25 0.53 -13.28
C ASP A 113 -8.43 -0.49 -13.22
N GLY A 114 -8.11 -1.78 -13.12
CA GLY A 114 -9.07 -2.88 -13.03
C GLY A 114 -9.25 -3.67 -14.32
N ASP A 115 -8.85 -3.13 -15.47
CA ASP A 115 -9.02 -3.74 -16.77
C ASP A 115 -7.77 -4.50 -17.24
N LEU A 116 -7.97 -5.62 -17.93
CA LEU A 116 -6.88 -6.41 -18.52
C LEU A 116 -6.48 -5.83 -19.89
N VAL A 117 -5.20 -5.48 -20.03
CA VAL A 117 -4.60 -4.88 -21.22
C VAL A 117 -3.50 -5.80 -21.75
N ARG A 118 -3.66 -6.28 -22.98
CA ARG A 118 -2.63 -7.07 -23.68
C ARG A 118 -1.56 -6.13 -24.24
N LEU A 119 -0.29 -6.42 -23.96
CA LEU A 119 0.83 -5.66 -24.48
C LEU A 119 1.24 -6.22 -25.85
N THR A 120 0.52 -5.81 -26.89
CA THR A 120 0.69 -6.31 -28.26
C THR A 120 2.04 -5.96 -28.91
N ASP A 121 2.79 -5.03 -28.31
CA ASP A 121 4.16 -4.71 -28.73
C ASP A 121 5.15 -5.83 -28.40
N PHE A 122 4.75 -6.81 -27.59
CA PHE A 122 5.53 -8.00 -27.25
C PHE A 122 4.98 -9.24 -27.95
N PRO A 123 5.84 -10.23 -28.28
CA PRO A 123 5.39 -11.48 -28.87
C PRO A 123 4.56 -12.30 -27.87
N SER A 124 3.69 -13.17 -28.39
CA SER A 124 3.06 -14.21 -27.58
C SER A 124 4.08 -15.22 -27.09
N PHE A 125 3.93 -15.69 -25.86
CA PHE A 125 4.83 -16.67 -25.27
C PHE A 125 4.55 -18.09 -25.76
N THR A 126 5.60 -18.88 -26.00
CA THR A 126 5.47 -20.33 -26.13
C THR A 126 5.41 -21.00 -24.75
N PRO A 127 4.98 -22.27 -24.63
CA PRO A 127 5.07 -23.01 -23.37
C PRO A 127 6.49 -23.06 -22.80
N GLU A 128 7.50 -23.18 -23.67
CA GLU A 128 8.92 -23.22 -23.28
C GLU A 128 9.40 -21.86 -22.76
N ASP A 129 8.86 -20.75 -23.29
CA ASP A 129 9.16 -19.41 -22.79
C ASP A 129 8.64 -19.21 -21.37
N THR A 130 7.37 -19.54 -21.13
CA THR A 130 6.79 -19.37 -19.79
C THR A 130 7.45 -20.28 -18.78
N GLU A 131 7.72 -21.53 -19.13
CA GLU A 131 8.44 -22.48 -18.26
C GLU A 131 9.84 -21.95 -17.89
N ARG A 132 10.63 -21.53 -18.89
CA ARG A 132 11.97 -20.97 -18.67
C ARG A 132 11.95 -19.75 -17.76
N MET A 133 11.02 -18.82 -18.01
CA MET A 133 10.91 -17.59 -17.21
C MET A 133 10.46 -17.86 -15.78
N LEU A 134 9.44 -18.69 -15.59
CA LEU A 134 8.82 -18.93 -14.29
C LEU A 134 9.71 -19.81 -13.40
N PHE A 135 10.38 -20.83 -13.96
CA PHE A 135 11.39 -21.58 -13.19
C PHE A 135 12.65 -20.75 -12.89
N GLY A 136 12.98 -19.77 -13.71
CA GLY A 136 14.14 -18.89 -13.50
C GLY A 136 14.05 -18.06 -12.21
N ILE A 137 12.84 -17.74 -11.77
CA ILE A 137 12.59 -16.96 -10.54
C ILE A 137 12.24 -17.82 -9.32
N MET A 138 12.07 -19.14 -9.50
CA MET A 138 11.79 -20.06 -8.39
C MET A 138 13.08 -20.53 -7.72
N GLU A 139 13.12 -20.43 -6.40
CA GLU A 139 14.08 -21.18 -5.59
C GLU A 139 13.74 -22.69 -5.58
N GLU A 140 14.73 -23.52 -5.23
CA GLU A 140 14.62 -24.99 -5.27
C GLU A 140 13.43 -25.54 -4.46
N ARG A 141 13.06 -24.88 -3.36
CA ARG A 141 11.89 -25.26 -2.57
C ARG A 141 10.57 -25.10 -3.34
N TYR A 142 10.43 -24.01 -4.08
CA TYR A 142 9.21 -23.70 -4.83
C TYR A 142 9.12 -24.55 -6.10
N LYS A 143 10.27 -24.90 -6.68
CA LYS A 143 10.33 -25.90 -7.76
C LYS A 143 9.79 -27.26 -7.30
N LYS A 144 10.17 -27.69 -6.09
CA LYS A 144 9.68 -28.95 -5.51
C LYS A 144 8.19 -28.89 -5.19
N GLU A 145 7.73 -27.81 -4.58
CA GLU A 145 6.30 -27.59 -4.28
C GLU A 145 5.47 -27.59 -5.57
N PHE A 146 5.92 -26.87 -6.59
CA PHE A 146 5.26 -26.83 -7.89
C PHE A 146 5.25 -28.22 -8.57
N ALA A 147 6.34 -28.98 -8.46
CA ALA A 147 6.39 -30.33 -9.02
C ALA A 147 5.41 -31.30 -8.32
N GLU A 148 5.10 -31.07 -7.05
CA GLU A 148 4.19 -31.90 -6.25
C GLU A 148 2.72 -31.47 -6.41
N HIS A 149 2.46 -30.16 -6.45
CA HIS A 149 1.11 -29.59 -6.35
C HIS A 149 0.62 -28.91 -7.61
N HIS A 150 1.48 -28.72 -8.63
CA HIS A 150 1.20 -27.95 -9.84
C HIS A 150 0.87 -26.48 -9.62
N GLU A 151 1.16 -25.96 -8.42
CA GLU A 151 1.04 -24.57 -8.04
C GLU A 151 2.05 -24.21 -6.94
N THR A 152 2.46 -22.94 -6.86
CA THR A 152 3.29 -22.40 -5.78
C THR A 152 3.12 -20.88 -5.69
N ASP A 153 3.20 -20.36 -4.45
CA ASP A 153 3.13 -18.94 -4.13
C ASP A 153 4.45 -18.47 -3.48
N PHE A 154 5.00 -17.36 -3.97
CA PHE A 154 6.23 -16.79 -3.40
C PHE A 154 6.36 -15.29 -3.65
N SER A 155 7.27 -14.65 -2.91
CA SER A 155 7.70 -13.28 -3.15
C SER A 155 8.87 -13.24 -4.12
N TYR A 156 8.81 -12.38 -5.13
CA TYR A 156 9.94 -12.06 -6.02
C TYR A 156 10.32 -10.58 -5.87
N GLU A 157 11.61 -10.29 -5.76
CA GLU A 157 12.13 -8.94 -5.57
C GLU A 157 13.08 -8.57 -6.71
N ILE A 158 12.83 -7.41 -7.32
CA ILE A 158 13.82 -6.73 -8.15
C ILE A 158 14.34 -5.55 -7.31
N LYS A 159 15.55 -5.70 -6.77
CA LYS A 159 16.15 -4.77 -5.81
C LYS A 159 16.09 -3.33 -6.33
N GLY A 160 15.55 -2.43 -5.51
CA GLY A 160 15.44 -1.00 -5.82
C GLY A 160 14.33 -0.65 -6.82
N VAL A 161 13.54 -1.62 -7.29
CA VAL A 161 12.46 -1.41 -8.27
C VAL A 161 11.10 -1.66 -7.62
N ALA A 162 10.84 -2.93 -7.31
CA ALA A 162 9.56 -3.40 -6.85
C ALA A 162 9.70 -4.79 -6.22
N ARG A 163 8.75 -5.12 -5.36
CA ARG A 163 8.45 -6.51 -5.00
C ARG A 163 7.20 -6.97 -5.72
N PHE A 164 7.09 -8.27 -5.87
CA PHE A 164 5.95 -8.92 -6.49
C PHE A 164 5.55 -10.13 -5.66
N ARG A 165 4.24 -10.29 -5.45
CA ARG A 165 3.69 -11.59 -5.06
C ARG A 165 3.48 -12.38 -6.34
N VAL A 166 4.06 -13.56 -6.41
CA VAL A 166 4.02 -14.45 -7.56
C VAL A 166 3.20 -15.67 -7.20
N ASN A 167 2.22 -15.98 -8.04
CA ASN A 167 1.53 -17.26 -8.04
C ASN A 167 1.82 -17.93 -9.38
N VAL A 168 2.41 -19.13 -9.36
CA VAL A 168 2.69 -19.93 -10.56
C VAL A 168 1.83 -21.19 -10.51
N TYR A 169 1.22 -21.55 -11.63
CA TYR A 169 0.26 -22.65 -11.73
C TYR A 169 0.32 -23.33 -13.09
N MET A 170 -0.19 -24.56 -13.18
CA MET A 170 -0.45 -25.23 -14.45
C MET A 170 -1.83 -24.85 -15.01
N GLU A 171 -1.88 -24.48 -16.28
CA GLU A 171 -3.12 -24.30 -17.05
C GLU A 171 -3.14 -25.22 -18.28
N ARG A 172 -4.23 -25.16 -19.08
CA ARG A 172 -4.42 -26.08 -20.22
C ARG A 172 -3.29 -25.96 -21.25
N ARG A 173 -2.71 -24.78 -21.42
CA ARG A 173 -1.67 -24.50 -22.41
C ARG A 173 -0.24 -24.66 -21.87
N GLY A 174 -0.06 -24.93 -20.58
CA GLY A 174 1.25 -25.06 -19.94
C GLY A 174 1.35 -24.25 -18.65
N MET A 175 2.56 -23.85 -18.27
CA MET A 175 2.80 -23.10 -17.05
C MET A 175 2.40 -21.63 -17.21
N GLY A 176 1.60 -21.12 -16.28
CA GLY A 176 1.18 -19.72 -16.20
C GLY A 176 1.64 -19.08 -14.90
N GLY A 177 1.80 -17.75 -14.91
CA GLY A 177 2.20 -16.98 -13.73
C GLY A 177 1.41 -15.68 -13.60
N ALA A 178 0.97 -15.38 -12.37
CA ALA A 178 0.36 -14.12 -11.99
C ALA A 178 1.25 -13.38 -10.98
N PHE A 179 1.55 -12.13 -11.28
CA PHE A 179 2.46 -11.27 -10.52
C PHE A 179 1.70 -10.06 -10.04
N ARG A 180 1.53 -9.89 -8.73
CA ARG A 180 0.94 -8.69 -8.15
C ARG A 180 2.04 -7.75 -7.70
N PHE A 181 2.00 -6.51 -8.18
CA PHE A 181 2.94 -5.47 -7.77
C PHE A 181 2.76 -5.09 -6.29
N ILE A 182 3.88 -5.05 -5.57
CA ILE A 182 3.98 -4.63 -4.17
C ILE A 182 4.87 -3.39 -4.10
N PRO A 183 4.31 -2.20 -3.80
CA PRO A 183 5.07 -0.96 -3.76
C PRO A 183 5.98 -0.89 -2.52
N TYR A 184 7.21 -0.38 -2.69
CA TYR A 184 8.11 -0.07 -1.56
C TYR A 184 7.65 1.12 -0.72
N LYS A 185 6.89 2.04 -1.32
CA LYS A 185 6.51 3.27 -0.63
C LYS A 185 5.41 2.98 0.41
N VAL A 186 5.80 3.04 1.68
CA VAL A 186 4.89 3.05 2.82
C VAL A 186 3.98 4.28 2.76
N VAL A 187 2.69 4.05 3.00
CA VAL A 187 1.69 5.12 3.11
C VAL A 187 1.63 5.56 4.57
N THR A 188 1.76 6.86 4.85
CA THR A 188 1.75 7.36 6.23
C THR A 188 0.33 7.51 6.79
N ALA A 189 0.22 7.59 8.12
CA ALA A 189 -1.07 7.86 8.78
C ALA A 189 -1.67 9.21 8.35
N ASP A 190 -0.83 10.19 8.01
CA ASP A 190 -1.24 11.50 7.50
C ASP A 190 -1.75 11.41 6.05
N ASP A 191 -1.09 10.64 5.18
CA ASP A 191 -1.54 10.42 3.80
C ASP A 191 -2.94 9.78 3.75
N LEU A 192 -3.19 8.82 4.64
CA LEU A 192 -4.50 8.18 4.80
C LEU A 192 -5.52 9.05 5.54
N LYS A 193 -5.10 10.17 6.13
CA LYS A 193 -5.94 11.02 7.00
C LYS A 193 -6.60 10.22 8.11
N LEU A 194 -5.84 9.32 8.75
CA LEU A 194 -6.38 8.49 9.82
C LEU A 194 -6.88 9.37 10.98
N PRO A 195 -8.09 9.12 11.51
CA PRO A 195 -8.63 9.87 12.64
C PRO A 195 -7.70 9.80 13.86
N ALA A 196 -7.68 10.87 14.67
CA ALA A 196 -6.86 10.94 15.88
C ALA A 196 -7.10 9.74 16.82
N ALA A 197 -8.35 9.28 16.93
CA ALA A 197 -8.71 8.10 17.72
C ALA A 197 -7.94 6.84 17.30
N VAL A 198 -7.73 6.63 15.99
CA VAL A 198 -6.97 5.48 15.46
C VAL A 198 -5.47 5.70 15.65
N ARG A 199 -4.96 6.91 15.40
CA ARG A 199 -3.54 7.24 15.59
C ARG A 199 -3.11 7.08 17.05
N ASN A 200 -3.99 7.43 17.98
CA ASN A 200 -3.72 7.34 19.41
C ASN A 200 -3.48 5.90 19.90
N LEU A 201 -3.96 4.89 19.15
CA LEU A 201 -3.73 3.48 19.46
C LEU A 201 -2.24 3.10 19.36
N CYS A 202 -1.45 3.80 18.56
CA CYS A 202 0.00 3.59 18.44
C CYS A 202 0.78 3.94 19.72
N TYR A 203 0.18 4.70 20.64
CA TYR A 203 0.79 5.08 21.92
C TYR A 203 0.41 4.15 23.08
N LEU A 204 -0.41 3.13 22.82
CA LEU A 204 -0.71 2.10 23.81
C LEU A 204 0.57 1.31 24.13
N THR A 205 0.72 0.88 25.38
CA THR A 205 1.84 0.02 25.79
C THR A 205 1.53 -1.45 25.56
N LYS A 206 0.26 -1.85 25.68
CA LYS A 206 -0.18 -3.23 25.48
C LYS A 206 -1.65 -3.35 25.05
N GLY A 207 -2.02 -4.54 24.61
CA GLY A 207 -3.39 -4.93 24.28
C GLY A 207 -3.56 -5.27 22.80
N LEU A 208 -4.79 -5.61 22.41
CA LEU A 208 -5.13 -6.05 21.07
C LEU A 208 -5.89 -4.96 20.30
N VAL A 209 -5.38 -4.59 19.12
CA VAL A 209 -6.04 -3.68 18.16
C VAL A 209 -6.34 -4.44 16.87
N LEU A 210 -7.60 -4.42 16.46
CA LEU A 210 -8.05 -5.15 15.28
C LEU A 210 -8.42 -4.20 14.15
N VAL A 211 -7.87 -4.45 12.96
CA VAL A 211 -8.30 -3.80 11.72
C VAL A 211 -9.02 -4.83 10.87
N THR A 212 -10.30 -4.62 10.63
CA THR A 212 -11.18 -5.61 9.98
C THR A 212 -11.84 -5.07 8.73
N GLY A 213 -12.36 -5.98 7.92
CA GLY A 213 -13.04 -5.69 6.66
C GLY A 213 -12.77 -6.75 5.61
N PRO A 214 -13.51 -6.74 4.49
CA PRO A 214 -13.34 -7.73 3.43
C PRO A 214 -11.97 -7.62 2.75
N THR A 215 -11.65 -8.59 1.89
CA THR A 215 -10.46 -8.52 1.04
C THR A 215 -10.47 -7.24 0.21
N GLY A 216 -9.34 -6.54 0.16
CA GLY A 216 -9.21 -5.29 -0.58
C GLY A 216 -9.85 -4.06 0.09
N SER A 217 -10.19 -4.11 1.38
CA SER A 217 -10.72 -2.95 2.12
C SER A 217 -9.66 -1.96 2.64
N GLY A 218 -8.37 -2.22 2.38
CA GLY A 218 -7.27 -1.36 2.82
C GLY A 218 -6.72 -1.66 4.21
N LYS A 219 -7.00 -2.84 4.79
CA LYS A 219 -6.50 -3.27 6.11
C LYS A 219 -4.98 -3.19 6.21
N SER A 220 -4.27 -3.86 5.30
CA SER A 220 -2.80 -3.90 5.27
C SER A 220 -2.21 -2.50 5.10
N THR A 221 -2.85 -1.64 4.30
CA THR A 221 -2.42 -0.24 4.13
C THR A 221 -2.59 0.57 5.41
N THR A 222 -3.70 0.39 6.14
CA THR A 222 -3.92 1.04 7.43
C THR A 222 -2.91 0.55 8.47
N LEU A 223 -2.70 -0.76 8.56
CA LEU A 223 -1.72 -1.34 9.50
C LEU A 223 -0.30 -0.90 9.18
N CYS A 224 0.08 -0.89 7.90
CA CYS A 224 1.36 -0.33 7.45
C CYS A 224 1.53 1.12 7.94
N ALA A 225 0.51 1.97 7.76
CA ALA A 225 0.55 3.36 8.22
C ALA A 225 0.68 3.49 9.76
N LEU A 226 0.05 2.61 10.53
CA LEU A 226 0.13 2.59 11.99
C LEU A 226 1.48 2.08 12.49
N ILE A 227 2.00 1.01 11.89
CA ILE A 227 3.32 0.47 12.19
C ILE A 227 4.41 1.49 11.83
N ASP A 228 4.27 2.19 10.71
CA ASP A 228 5.20 3.27 10.35
C ASP A 228 5.17 4.45 11.33
N LEU A 229 3.97 4.79 11.83
CA LEU A 229 3.81 5.79 12.87
C LEU A 229 4.54 5.38 14.16
N ILE A 230 4.38 4.13 14.62
CA ILE A 230 5.12 3.57 15.77
C ILE A 230 6.63 3.67 15.51
N ASN A 231 7.10 3.15 14.38
CA ASN A 231 8.51 3.14 13.99
C ASN A 231 9.15 4.55 13.94
N SER A 232 8.37 5.59 13.62
CA SER A 232 8.84 6.97 13.56
C SER A 232 8.76 7.73 14.90
N THR A 233 8.00 7.22 15.89
CA THR A 233 7.69 7.94 17.13
C THR A 233 8.18 7.26 18.40
N ARG A 234 8.44 5.95 18.37
CA ARG A 234 8.82 5.14 19.54
C ARG A 234 10.22 4.54 19.39
N HIS A 235 10.73 3.89 20.43
CA HIS A 235 12.06 3.27 20.48
C HIS A 235 11.92 1.80 20.89
N ASP A 236 11.18 1.06 20.07
CA ASP A 236 10.66 -0.26 20.39
C ASP A 236 11.17 -1.30 19.39
N HIS A 237 10.99 -2.58 19.70
CA HIS A 237 11.10 -3.66 18.75
C HIS A 237 9.72 -4.02 18.18
N ILE A 238 9.57 -3.89 16.87
CA ILE A 238 8.39 -4.24 16.11
C ILE A 238 8.64 -5.55 15.37
N LEU A 239 7.82 -6.56 15.63
CA LEU A 239 7.84 -7.83 14.90
C LEU A 239 6.56 -7.98 14.06
N THR A 240 6.70 -8.18 12.75
CA THR A 240 5.57 -8.50 11.86
C THR A 240 5.64 -9.96 11.41
N ILE A 241 4.49 -10.60 11.34
CA ILE A 241 4.31 -11.96 10.82
C ILE A 241 3.22 -11.87 9.74
N GLU A 242 3.57 -12.13 8.49
CA GLU A 242 2.75 -11.83 7.32
C GLU A 242 2.78 -12.99 6.29
N ASP A 243 1.80 -13.04 5.38
CA ASP A 243 1.66 -14.08 4.36
C ASP A 243 1.01 -13.54 3.07
N PRO A 244 1.80 -13.00 2.11
CA PRO A 244 3.21 -12.62 2.22
C PRO A 244 3.39 -11.23 2.88
N ILE A 245 4.63 -10.76 2.99
CA ILE A 245 4.91 -9.38 3.42
C ILE A 245 4.40 -8.39 2.35
N GLU A 246 3.46 -7.53 2.72
CA GLU A 246 2.81 -6.57 1.80
C GLU A 246 3.52 -5.21 1.75
N PHE A 247 4.22 -4.81 2.82
CA PHE A 247 4.96 -3.55 2.87
C PHE A 247 6.29 -3.76 3.58
N ILE A 248 7.36 -3.15 3.08
CA ILE A 248 8.66 -3.17 3.76
C ILE A 248 8.78 -1.94 4.65
N HIS A 249 9.07 -2.18 5.92
CA HIS A 249 9.39 -1.15 6.89
C HIS A 249 10.90 -1.09 7.10
N GLU A 250 11.52 -0.01 6.67
CA GLU A 250 12.90 0.29 7.04
C GLU A 250 12.99 0.68 8.52
N ASN A 251 14.11 0.35 9.17
CA ASN A 251 14.37 0.79 10.54
C ASN A 251 14.43 2.32 10.60
N LYS A 252 13.64 2.92 11.50
CA LYS A 252 13.71 4.35 11.82
C LYS A 252 14.21 4.51 13.26
N LYS A 253 13.29 4.73 14.21
CA LYS A 253 13.61 4.78 15.64
C LYS A 253 13.41 3.43 16.32
N CYS A 254 12.58 2.56 15.72
CA CYS A 254 12.39 1.18 16.14
C CYS A 254 13.28 0.23 15.35
N LEU A 255 13.52 -0.95 15.93
CA LEU A 255 13.95 -2.13 15.20
C LEU A 255 12.71 -2.79 14.58
N VAL A 256 12.70 -3.03 13.28
CA VAL A 256 11.60 -3.72 12.59
C VAL A 256 12.09 -5.06 12.05
N THR A 257 11.50 -6.14 12.55
CA THR A 257 11.73 -7.51 12.09
C THR A 257 10.48 -8.01 11.37
N GLN A 258 10.58 -8.37 10.09
CA GLN A 258 9.44 -8.87 9.31
C GLN A 258 9.63 -10.33 8.92
N ARG A 259 8.65 -11.17 9.23
CA ARG A 259 8.68 -12.62 8.98
C ARG A 259 7.55 -13.01 8.05
N GLU A 260 7.92 -13.63 6.93
CA GLU A 260 6.96 -14.16 5.97
C GLU A 260 6.73 -15.64 6.27
N VAL A 261 5.47 -16.06 6.34
CA VAL A 261 5.08 -17.47 6.48
C VAL A 261 5.44 -18.24 5.22
N GLY A 262 5.88 -19.49 5.35
CA GLY A 262 6.48 -20.29 4.27
C GLY A 262 7.94 -19.94 4.00
N THR A 263 8.33 -18.68 4.16
CA THR A 263 9.68 -18.20 3.86
C THR A 263 10.61 -18.14 5.08
N HIS A 264 10.27 -17.32 6.08
CA HIS A 264 11.05 -17.08 7.30
C HIS A 264 10.55 -17.91 8.49
N THR A 265 9.32 -18.43 8.41
CA THR A 265 8.69 -19.26 9.44
C THR A 265 7.70 -20.24 8.81
N LYS A 266 7.42 -21.36 9.47
CA LYS A 266 6.50 -22.39 8.93
C LYS A 266 5.03 -22.06 9.11
N SER A 267 4.66 -21.31 10.14
CA SER A 267 3.27 -20.94 10.42
C SER A 267 3.20 -19.70 11.33
N PHE A 268 2.02 -19.05 11.35
CA PHE A 268 1.72 -17.94 12.25
C PHE A 268 1.90 -18.34 13.72
N ALA A 269 1.27 -19.43 14.16
CA ALA A 269 1.39 -19.92 15.53
C ALA A 269 2.84 -20.20 15.96
N ARG A 270 3.66 -20.80 15.08
CA ARG A 270 5.08 -21.04 15.38
C ARG A 270 5.85 -19.73 15.52
N ALA A 271 5.60 -18.78 14.62
CA ALA A 271 6.27 -17.48 14.65
C ALA A 271 5.88 -16.70 15.91
N LEU A 272 4.61 -16.70 16.29
CA LEU A 272 4.12 -16.04 17.50
C LEU A 272 4.71 -16.66 18.78
N ARG A 273 4.80 -17.98 18.87
CA ARG A 273 5.48 -18.62 20.03
C ARG A 273 6.96 -18.28 20.10
N ALA A 274 7.61 -18.09 18.96
CA ALA A 274 9.01 -17.67 18.91
C ALA A 274 9.15 -16.19 19.30
N ALA A 275 8.22 -15.33 18.85
CA ALA A 275 8.16 -13.91 19.13
C ALA A 275 8.28 -13.59 20.62
N LEU A 276 7.64 -14.38 21.49
CA LEU A 276 7.71 -14.20 22.95
C LEU A 276 9.12 -14.31 23.55
N ARG A 277 10.12 -14.75 22.78
CA ARG A 277 11.54 -14.82 23.16
C ARG A 277 12.44 -13.96 22.28
N GLU A 278 11.84 -13.15 21.40
CA GLU A 278 12.53 -12.24 20.49
C GLU A 278 12.52 -10.79 21.04
N ASP A 279 12.04 -10.59 22.28
CA ASP A 279 11.92 -9.28 22.93
C ASP A 279 11.17 -8.22 22.10
N PRO A 280 9.98 -8.51 21.52
CA PRO A 280 9.17 -7.51 20.83
C PRO A 280 8.40 -6.66 21.84
N ASP A 281 8.14 -5.40 21.50
CA ASP A 281 7.15 -4.56 22.20
C ASP A 281 5.82 -4.53 21.43
N VAL A 282 5.92 -4.54 20.09
CA VAL A 282 4.79 -4.48 19.16
C VAL A 282 4.81 -5.68 18.24
N VAL A 283 3.68 -6.38 18.12
CA VAL A 283 3.52 -7.54 17.24
C VAL A 283 2.41 -7.27 16.22
N LEU A 284 2.71 -7.40 14.94
CA LEU A 284 1.72 -7.40 13.87
C LEU A 284 1.48 -8.82 13.37
N ILE A 285 0.23 -9.27 13.41
CA ILE A 285 -0.24 -10.53 12.85
C ILE A 285 -1.04 -10.22 11.59
N GLY A 286 -0.55 -10.65 10.43
CA GLY A 286 -1.16 -10.36 9.13
C GLY A 286 -2.64 -10.75 9.09
N GLU A 287 -3.00 -11.92 9.58
CA GLU A 287 -4.40 -12.36 9.73
C GLU A 287 -4.54 -13.42 10.84
N MET A 288 -5.65 -13.37 11.59
CA MET A 288 -5.99 -14.41 12.57
C MET A 288 -7.06 -15.34 12.00
N ARG A 289 -6.64 -16.37 11.26
CA ARG A 289 -7.54 -17.33 10.61
C ARG A 289 -7.91 -18.52 11.49
N ASP A 290 -6.93 -19.04 12.21
CA ASP A 290 -7.05 -20.27 12.97
C ASP A 290 -7.10 -20.02 14.49
N LEU A 291 -7.71 -20.96 15.19
CA LEU A 291 -7.91 -20.93 16.64
C LEU A 291 -6.61 -20.75 17.42
N GLU A 292 -5.56 -21.43 16.98
CA GLU A 292 -4.28 -21.41 17.67
C GLU A 292 -3.65 -20.02 17.58
N THR A 293 -3.64 -19.41 16.40
CA THR A 293 -3.16 -18.05 16.17
C THR A 293 -3.94 -17.03 16.99
N VAL A 294 -5.28 -17.12 17.04
CA VAL A 294 -6.13 -16.23 17.85
C VAL A 294 -5.79 -16.34 19.33
N LYS A 295 -5.66 -17.57 19.84
CA LYS A 295 -5.34 -17.83 21.26
C LYS A 295 -3.99 -17.23 21.64
N ILE A 296 -2.94 -17.51 20.85
CA ILE A 296 -1.59 -17.00 21.12
C ILE A 296 -1.56 -15.47 21.00
N ALA A 297 -2.33 -14.88 20.09
CA ALA A 297 -2.44 -13.42 19.98
C ALA A 297 -3.02 -12.78 21.25
N LEU A 298 -4.06 -13.39 21.83
CA LEU A 298 -4.65 -12.94 23.09
C LEU A 298 -3.67 -13.08 24.26
N GLU A 299 -2.98 -14.22 24.37
CA GLU A 299 -1.93 -14.44 25.37
C GLU A 299 -0.76 -13.43 25.21
N THR A 300 -0.38 -13.12 23.97
CA THR A 300 0.65 -12.12 23.66
C THR A 300 0.23 -10.72 24.12
N ALA A 301 -1.03 -10.34 23.87
CA ALA A 301 -1.56 -9.06 24.35
C ALA A 301 -1.63 -8.99 25.89
N GLU A 302 -2.04 -10.08 26.55
CA GLU A 302 -2.12 -10.20 28.00
C GLU A 302 -0.75 -10.03 28.67
N THR A 303 0.27 -10.65 28.09
CA THR A 303 1.67 -10.64 28.58
C THR A 303 2.41 -9.31 28.42
N GLY A 304 1.75 -8.26 27.93
CA GLY A 304 2.32 -6.90 27.93
C GLY A 304 2.65 -6.32 26.57
N HIS A 305 2.35 -7.02 25.49
CA HIS A 305 2.66 -6.57 24.13
C HIS A 305 1.50 -5.79 23.51
N LEU A 306 1.82 -4.84 22.62
CA LEU A 306 0.82 -4.24 21.75
C LEU A 306 0.68 -5.08 20.48
N VAL A 307 -0.47 -5.72 20.32
CA VAL A 307 -0.75 -6.62 19.20
C VAL A 307 -1.69 -5.95 18.21
N PHE A 308 -1.28 -5.86 16.95
CA PHE A 308 -2.13 -5.51 15.82
C PHE A 308 -2.47 -6.76 15.03
N ALA A 309 -3.73 -6.92 14.62
CA ALA A 309 -4.13 -8.04 13.79
C ALA A 309 -5.28 -7.71 12.83
N THR A 310 -5.50 -8.57 11.83
CA THR A 310 -6.67 -8.48 10.95
C THR A 310 -7.62 -9.65 11.04
N LEU A 311 -8.90 -9.35 10.77
CA LEU A 311 -9.97 -10.30 10.47
C LEU A 311 -10.81 -9.81 9.29
N HIS A 312 -11.64 -10.70 8.74
CA HIS A 312 -12.46 -10.43 7.55
C HIS A 312 -13.90 -10.01 7.87
N THR A 313 -14.21 -9.75 9.15
CA THR A 313 -15.51 -9.25 9.62
C THR A 313 -15.76 -7.80 9.20
N THR A 314 -17.03 -7.42 9.10
CA THR A 314 -17.44 -6.11 8.54
C THR A 314 -17.85 -5.08 9.57
N THR A 315 -18.07 -5.49 10.83
CA THR A 315 -18.43 -4.57 11.93
C THR A 315 -17.67 -4.93 13.22
N ALA A 316 -17.60 -4.00 14.15
CA ALA A 316 -16.93 -4.19 15.42
C ALA A 316 -17.59 -5.27 16.28
N ALA A 317 -18.93 -5.29 16.36
CA ALA A 317 -19.68 -6.31 17.11
C ALA A 317 -19.45 -7.72 16.55
N THR A 318 -19.61 -7.89 15.22
CA THR A 318 -19.38 -9.19 14.57
C THR A 318 -17.94 -9.67 14.66
N THR A 319 -16.98 -8.75 14.78
CA THR A 319 -15.57 -9.08 15.04
C THR A 319 -15.40 -9.77 16.39
N VAL A 320 -16.05 -9.24 17.43
CA VAL A 320 -16.00 -9.83 18.78
C VAL A 320 -16.65 -11.22 18.76
N ASP A 321 -17.85 -11.34 18.19
CA ASP A 321 -18.57 -12.61 18.11
C ASP A 321 -17.75 -13.65 17.34
N ARG A 322 -17.20 -13.27 16.17
CA ARG A 322 -16.39 -14.18 15.34
C ARG A 322 -15.14 -14.69 16.05
N ILE A 323 -14.49 -13.91 16.90
CA ILE A 323 -13.33 -14.38 17.67
C ILE A 323 -13.78 -15.48 18.64
N ILE A 324 -14.88 -15.26 19.35
CA ILE A 324 -15.38 -16.19 20.38
C ILE A 324 -15.94 -17.46 19.73
N ASP A 325 -16.75 -17.32 18.68
CA ASP A 325 -17.50 -18.42 18.05
C ASP A 325 -16.62 -19.45 17.34
N GLN A 326 -15.36 -19.13 17.07
CA GLN A 326 -14.42 -20.11 16.53
C GLN A 326 -14.09 -21.20 17.56
N PHE A 327 -14.16 -20.89 18.86
CA PHE A 327 -13.75 -21.82 19.93
C PHE A 327 -14.87 -22.80 20.31
N PRO A 328 -14.52 -24.02 20.73
CA PRO A 328 -15.49 -24.97 21.30
C PRO A 328 -16.23 -24.34 22.50
N GLN A 329 -17.50 -24.72 22.70
CA GLN A 329 -18.36 -24.12 23.74
C GLN A 329 -17.72 -24.08 25.14
N GLY A 330 -16.94 -25.09 25.53
CA GLY A 330 -16.26 -25.14 26.83
C GLY A 330 -15.15 -24.10 27.02
N GLU A 331 -14.62 -23.51 25.94
CA GLU A 331 -13.54 -22.52 25.98
C GLU A 331 -14.05 -21.08 25.75
N GLN A 332 -15.28 -20.91 25.25
CA GLN A 332 -15.80 -19.60 24.85
C GLN A 332 -15.89 -18.59 26.00
N GLU A 333 -16.25 -19.03 27.22
CA GLU A 333 -16.32 -18.13 28.38
C GLU A 333 -14.95 -17.58 28.78
N GLN A 334 -13.92 -18.44 28.73
CA GLN A 334 -12.54 -18.03 28.98
C GLN A 334 -12.06 -17.04 27.92
N ILE A 335 -12.26 -17.36 26.63
CA ILE A 335 -11.86 -16.49 25.52
C ILE A 335 -12.58 -15.15 25.57
N ARG A 336 -13.87 -15.15 25.89
CA ARG A 336 -14.67 -13.93 26.09
C ARG A 336 -14.08 -13.06 27.20
N THR A 337 -13.66 -13.66 28.31
CA THR A 337 -13.04 -12.94 29.44
C THR A 337 -11.67 -12.37 29.05
N MET A 338 -10.83 -13.13 28.35
CA MET A 338 -9.53 -12.66 27.85
C MET A 338 -9.72 -11.51 26.85
N LEU A 339 -10.59 -11.68 25.86
CA LEU A 339 -10.88 -10.67 24.85
C LEU A 339 -11.43 -9.38 25.46
N ALA A 340 -12.32 -9.48 26.46
CA ALA A 340 -12.84 -8.32 27.18
C ALA A 340 -11.75 -7.51 27.89
N SER A 341 -10.68 -8.15 28.36
CA SER A 341 -9.58 -7.50 29.07
C SER A 341 -8.55 -6.90 28.11
N GLU A 342 -8.23 -7.62 27.04
CA GLU A 342 -7.11 -7.28 26.17
C GLU A 342 -7.49 -6.43 24.94
N LEU A 343 -8.71 -6.54 24.43
CA LEU A 343 -9.15 -5.75 23.28
C LEU A 343 -9.17 -4.25 23.61
N LYS A 344 -8.53 -3.43 22.79
CA LYS A 344 -8.45 -1.96 22.93
C LYS A 344 -9.26 -1.23 21.88
N ALA A 345 -9.29 -1.76 20.65
CA ALA A 345 -10.08 -1.17 19.58
C ALA A 345 -10.39 -2.15 18.46
N VAL A 346 -11.49 -1.89 17.74
CA VAL A 346 -11.80 -2.52 16.46
C VAL A 346 -12.07 -1.43 15.42
N ILE A 347 -11.37 -1.49 14.30
CA ILE A 347 -11.50 -0.57 13.17
C ILE A 347 -11.99 -1.37 11.97
N SER A 348 -13.28 -1.32 11.68
CA SER A 348 -13.87 -2.02 10.53
C SER A 348 -13.92 -1.10 9.31
N GLN A 349 -13.36 -1.56 8.18
CA GLN A 349 -13.11 -0.73 7.01
C GLN A 349 -13.83 -1.22 5.76
N THR A 350 -14.30 -0.28 4.95
CA THR A 350 -14.77 -0.52 3.59
C THR A 350 -14.23 0.56 2.65
N LEU A 351 -13.86 0.21 1.42
CA LEU A 351 -13.42 1.19 0.41
C LEU A 351 -14.60 1.63 -0.46
N CYS A 352 -14.80 2.94 -0.50
CA CYS A 352 -15.78 3.61 -1.34
C CYS A 352 -15.11 4.22 -2.57
N LYS A 353 -15.78 4.17 -3.73
CA LYS A 353 -15.36 4.94 -4.92
C LYS A 353 -15.49 6.44 -4.66
N ARG A 354 -14.43 7.21 -4.97
CA ARG A 354 -14.47 8.68 -4.87
C ARG A 354 -15.10 9.30 -6.12
N LYS A 355 -15.75 10.45 -5.94
CA LYS A 355 -16.04 11.36 -7.05
C LYS A 355 -14.72 11.82 -7.67
N GLY A 356 -14.60 11.74 -9.00
CA GLY A 356 -13.38 12.12 -9.71
C GLY A 356 -12.25 11.08 -9.72
N GLY A 357 -12.51 9.85 -9.28
CA GLY A 357 -11.57 8.73 -9.39
C GLY A 357 -10.81 8.39 -8.10
N GLY A 358 -10.35 7.14 -8.01
CA GLY A 358 -9.72 6.59 -6.82
C GLY A 358 -10.71 6.10 -5.75
N ARG A 359 -10.18 5.79 -4.55
CA ARG A 359 -10.93 5.17 -3.44
C ARG A 359 -10.67 5.85 -2.10
N VAL A 360 -11.64 5.85 -1.21
CA VAL A 360 -11.52 6.35 0.18
C VAL A 360 -12.04 5.29 1.14
N ALA A 361 -11.41 5.15 2.31
CA ALA A 361 -11.89 4.24 3.34
C ALA A 361 -12.96 4.94 4.20
N ALA A 362 -14.11 4.28 4.37
CA ALA A 362 -15.01 4.53 5.48
C ALA A 362 -14.64 3.58 6.62
N MET A 363 -14.57 4.10 7.85
CA MET A 363 -14.10 3.37 9.02
C MET A 363 -15.12 3.46 10.15
N GLU A 364 -15.66 2.31 10.54
CA GLU A 364 -16.29 2.16 11.85
C GLU A 364 -15.18 2.01 12.89
N ILE A 365 -15.30 2.73 14.00
CA ILE A 365 -14.30 2.78 15.07
C ILE A 365 -14.98 2.48 16.39
N LEU A 366 -14.62 1.35 16.99
CA LEU A 366 -14.93 1.01 18.38
C LEU A 366 -13.68 1.19 19.23
N ILE A 367 -13.78 1.98 20.29
CA ILE A 367 -12.77 2.04 21.36
C ILE A 367 -13.32 1.24 22.55
N VAL A 368 -12.54 0.31 23.08
CA VAL A 368 -13.00 -0.57 24.16
C VAL A 368 -12.84 0.14 25.50
N THR A 369 -13.95 0.65 26.01
CA THR A 369 -14.07 1.21 27.36
C THR A 369 -14.43 0.12 28.37
N PRO A 370 -14.38 0.40 29.69
CA PRO A 370 -14.88 -0.55 30.70
C PRO A 370 -16.32 -1.01 30.47
N ALA A 371 -17.18 -0.14 29.92
CA ALA A 371 -18.55 -0.50 29.56
C ALA A 371 -18.59 -1.51 28.41
N VAL A 372 -17.81 -1.29 27.35
CA VAL A 372 -17.69 -2.23 26.23
C VAL A 372 -17.10 -3.56 26.70
N SER A 373 -16.04 -3.52 27.53
CA SER A 373 -15.44 -4.71 28.13
C SER A 373 -16.47 -5.55 28.90
N ASN A 374 -17.34 -4.92 29.70
CA ASN A 374 -18.41 -5.61 30.40
C ASN A 374 -19.46 -6.22 29.45
N LEU A 375 -19.85 -5.50 28.38
CA LEU A 375 -20.76 -6.06 27.37
C LEU A 375 -20.16 -7.30 26.70
N ILE A 376 -18.86 -7.29 26.40
CA ILE A 376 -18.17 -8.46 25.85
C ILE A 376 -18.22 -9.60 26.86
N ARG A 377 -17.86 -9.36 28.12
CA ARG A 377 -17.84 -10.36 29.20
C ARG A 377 -19.21 -11.00 29.45
N GLU A 378 -20.28 -10.22 29.36
CA GLU A 378 -21.67 -10.69 29.55
C GLU A 378 -22.31 -11.26 28.27
N GLY A 379 -21.59 -11.26 27.13
CA GLY A 379 -22.13 -11.73 25.85
C GLY A 379 -23.24 -10.84 25.27
N LYS A 380 -23.25 -9.56 25.61
CA LYS A 380 -24.22 -8.56 25.13
C LYS A 380 -23.65 -7.71 23.98
N THR A 381 -22.92 -8.36 23.06
CA THR A 381 -22.24 -7.72 21.92
C THR A 381 -23.19 -6.99 20.97
N TYR A 382 -24.45 -7.43 20.89
CA TYR A 382 -25.51 -6.74 20.14
C TYR A 382 -25.79 -5.30 20.61
N GLN A 383 -25.36 -4.91 21.82
CA GLN A 383 -25.50 -3.53 22.32
C GLN A 383 -24.32 -2.61 21.92
N ILE A 384 -23.22 -3.17 21.41
CA ILE A 384 -22.03 -2.40 21.00
C ILE A 384 -22.37 -1.31 19.96
N PRO A 385 -23.21 -1.55 18.92
CA PRO A 385 -23.57 -0.50 17.97
C PRO A 385 -24.16 0.77 18.63
N SER A 386 -25.02 0.60 19.63
CA SER A 386 -25.59 1.72 20.39
C SER A 386 -24.53 2.49 21.20
N ILE A 387 -23.54 1.77 21.75
CA ILE A 387 -22.40 2.42 22.44
C ILE A 387 -21.57 3.25 21.46
N ILE A 388 -21.25 2.71 20.28
CA ILE A 388 -20.51 3.43 19.24
C ILE A 388 -21.24 4.73 18.85
N GLN A 389 -22.56 4.68 18.69
CA GLN A 389 -23.38 5.84 18.35
C GLN A 389 -23.42 6.91 19.46
N THR A 390 -23.50 6.48 20.72
CA THR A 390 -23.68 7.38 21.88
C THR A 390 -22.36 7.90 22.47
N GLN A 391 -21.21 7.26 22.18
CA GLN A 391 -19.91 7.63 22.73
C GLN A 391 -18.95 8.27 21.70
N ARG A 392 -19.47 9.09 20.79
CA ARG A 392 -18.67 9.79 19.75
C ARG A 392 -17.56 10.66 20.30
N GLN A 393 -17.75 11.24 21.49
CA GLN A 393 -16.75 12.08 22.18
C GLN A 393 -15.44 11.32 22.49
N LEU A 394 -15.48 9.98 22.55
CA LEU A 394 -14.30 9.14 22.73
C LEU A 394 -13.62 8.77 21.39
N GLY A 395 -14.08 9.35 20.28
CA GLY A 395 -13.57 9.06 18.95
C GLY A 395 -14.21 7.83 18.29
N MET A 396 -15.28 7.28 18.88
CA MET A 396 -16.06 6.22 18.25
C MET A 396 -16.87 6.76 17.08
N ILE A 397 -16.98 5.98 16.01
CA ILE A 397 -17.70 6.35 14.78
C ILE A 397 -18.42 5.12 14.26
N SER A 398 -19.72 5.21 13.99
CA SER A 398 -20.45 4.11 13.34
C SER A 398 -20.13 4.07 11.85
N MET A 399 -20.23 2.90 11.20
CA MET A 399 -20.03 2.81 9.75
C MET A 399 -20.96 3.78 8.99
N HIS A 400 -22.21 3.91 9.43
CA HIS A 400 -23.17 4.82 8.82
C HIS A 400 -22.74 6.28 8.93
N ASP A 401 -22.25 6.71 10.09
CA ASP A 401 -21.76 8.08 10.27
C ASP A 401 -20.51 8.35 9.44
N ALA A 402 -19.60 7.38 9.34
CA ALA A 402 -18.41 7.50 8.50
C ALA A 402 -18.78 7.69 7.02
N LEU A 403 -19.74 6.90 6.52
CA LEU A 403 -20.23 7.01 5.15
C LEU A 403 -20.98 8.33 4.91
N MET A 404 -21.86 8.73 5.83
CA MET A 404 -22.58 10.00 5.76
C MET A 404 -21.63 11.21 5.74
N GLU A 405 -20.56 11.17 6.52
CA GLU A 405 -19.55 12.22 6.54
C GLU A 405 -18.83 12.35 5.19
N LEU A 406 -18.52 11.23 4.53
CA LEU A 406 -17.94 11.24 3.18
C LEU A 406 -18.91 11.82 2.14
N VAL A 407 -20.21 11.54 2.25
CA VAL A 407 -21.25 12.13 1.39
C VAL A 407 -21.36 13.64 1.62
N ARG A 408 -21.44 14.07 2.89
CA ARG A 408 -21.52 15.50 3.26
C ARG A 408 -20.33 16.30 2.78
N LYS A 409 -19.13 15.71 2.78
CA LYS A 409 -17.90 16.31 2.23
C LYS A 409 -17.84 16.28 0.71
N GLY A 410 -18.83 15.69 0.03
CA GLY A 410 -18.84 15.54 -1.42
C GLY A 410 -17.77 14.59 -1.96
N ILE A 411 -17.20 13.72 -1.11
CA ILE A 411 -16.11 12.81 -1.50
C ILE A 411 -16.67 11.59 -2.25
N ILE A 412 -17.85 11.10 -1.87
CA ILE A 412 -18.51 9.95 -2.50
C ILE A 412 -19.96 10.30 -2.88
N GLU A 413 -20.54 9.56 -3.81
CA GLU A 413 -21.96 9.67 -4.15
C GLU A 413 -22.86 9.06 -3.05
N PRO A 414 -24.07 9.60 -2.80
CA PRO A 414 -25.06 8.99 -1.89
C PRO A 414 -25.32 7.50 -2.18
N GLU A 415 -25.36 7.12 -3.46
CA GLU A 415 -25.55 5.75 -3.91
C GLU A 415 -24.40 4.83 -3.46
N GLU A 416 -23.16 5.31 -3.50
CA GLU A 416 -22.01 4.54 -3.02
C GLU A 416 -22.10 4.34 -1.50
N ALA A 417 -22.53 5.34 -0.74
CA ALA A 417 -22.76 5.21 0.69
C ALA A 417 -23.84 4.16 0.99
N TYR A 418 -24.96 4.20 0.27
CA TYR A 418 -26.03 3.20 0.37
C TYR A 418 -25.54 1.77 0.06
N LEU A 419 -24.77 1.60 -1.02
CA LEU A 419 -24.26 0.28 -1.43
C LEU A 419 -23.25 -0.31 -0.44
N ARG A 420 -22.47 0.53 0.23
CA ARG A 420 -21.41 0.12 1.16
C ARG A 420 -21.89 0.00 2.62
N ALA A 421 -23.06 0.52 2.94
CA ALA A 421 -23.59 0.45 4.30
C ALA A 421 -23.94 -0.98 4.73
N PRO A 422 -23.65 -1.36 6.00
CA PRO A 422 -24.01 -2.67 6.51
C PRO A 422 -25.52 -2.84 6.67
N ASP A 423 -26.23 -1.76 7.03
CA ASP A 423 -27.68 -1.69 7.02
C ASP A 423 -28.14 -0.61 6.04
N LYS A 424 -28.74 -1.08 4.94
CA LYS A 424 -29.24 -0.25 3.84
C LYS A 424 -30.46 0.59 4.23
N SER A 425 -31.34 0.06 5.09
CA SER A 425 -32.56 0.77 5.51
C SER A 425 -32.19 2.01 6.30
N THR A 426 -31.38 1.84 7.35
CA THR A 426 -30.87 2.94 8.16
C THR A 426 -30.10 3.96 7.30
N MET A 427 -29.26 3.50 6.38
CA MET A 427 -28.51 4.43 5.50
C MET A 427 -29.44 5.23 4.58
N TYR A 428 -30.46 4.61 4.00
CA TYR A 428 -31.44 5.28 3.17
C TYR A 428 -32.20 6.36 3.95
N GLU A 429 -32.65 6.06 5.16
CA GLU A 429 -33.31 7.02 6.05
C GLU A 429 -32.40 8.20 6.40
N MET A 430 -31.12 7.94 6.73
CA MET A 430 -30.14 9.00 7.02
C MET A 430 -29.86 9.90 5.81
N LEU A 431 -29.72 9.32 4.62
CA LEU A 431 -29.48 10.07 3.38
C LEU A 431 -30.68 10.95 3.01
N THR A 432 -31.88 10.38 3.02
CA THR A 432 -33.12 11.10 2.70
C THR A 432 -33.43 12.19 3.72
N SER A 433 -33.25 11.92 5.02
CA SER A 433 -33.42 12.92 6.08
C SER A 433 -32.43 14.08 5.95
N ALA A 434 -31.25 13.83 5.37
CA ALA A 434 -30.24 14.85 5.08
C ALA A 434 -30.42 15.53 3.70
N GLY A 435 -31.51 15.24 2.98
CA GLY A 435 -31.85 15.87 1.70
C GLY A 435 -31.18 15.26 0.47
N TYR A 436 -30.55 14.09 0.59
CA TYR A 436 -29.95 13.38 -0.53
C TYR A 436 -30.96 12.43 -1.18
N SER A 437 -31.08 12.47 -2.51
CA SER A 437 -31.82 11.46 -3.28
C SER A 437 -30.90 10.28 -3.59
N VAL A 438 -31.36 9.05 -3.33
CA VAL A 438 -30.64 7.83 -3.72
C VAL A 438 -31.34 7.23 -4.94
N LYS A 439 -30.74 7.34 -6.12
CA LYS A 439 -31.28 6.72 -7.34
C LYS A 439 -30.79 5.27 -7.42
N LEU A 440 -31.60 4.34 -6.94
CA LEU A 440 -31.35 2.91 -7.15
C LEU A 440 -31.69 2.58 -8.61
N SER A 441 -30.69 2.52 -9.49
CA SER A 441 -30.88 1.93 -10.82
C SER A 441 -31.25 0.46 -10.62
N ARG A 442 -32.40 0.06 -11.21
CA ARG A 442 -32.90 -1.32 -11.19
C ARG A 442 -31.92 -2.30 -11.82
#